data_AF-A0A7G9BJV3-F1
#
_entry.id   AF-A0A7G9BJV3-F1
#
_cell.length_a   1.000
_cell.length_b   1.000
_cell.length_c   1.000
_cell.angle_alpha   90.00
_cell.angle_beta   90.00
_cell.angle_gamma   90.00
#
_symmetry.space_group_name_H-M   'P 1'
#
loop_
_entity.id
_entity.type
_entity.pdbx_description
1 polymer ?
#
loop_
_entity_poly.entity_id
_entity_poly.type
_entity_poly.pdbx_seq_one_letter_code
_entity_poly.pdbx_strand_id
1 'polypeptide(L)'
;MSKEAKRAQMLSMIADWQQSGKSKKAYCSENGINEATFYYWFSRSKEDGAVSGRFIAIDKSCKKSEVEVIYPNGVRIKLDTDLGLLSRLIRLY
;
A
#
# COMPACT_ATOMS: atom_id res chain seq x y z
N MET A 1 17.16 -22.99 -19.93
CA MET A 1 16.59 -21.66 -19.60
C MET A 1 16.46 -21.53 -18.09
N SER A 2 17.09 -20.54 -17.46
CA SER A 2 16.92 -20.28 -16.02
C SER A 2 15.49 -19.82 -15.70
N LYS A 3 14.99 -20.09 -14.49
CA LYS A 3 13.66 -19.67 -14.03
C LYS A 3 13.47 -18.16 -14.12
N GLU A 4 14.55 -17.41 -13.90
CA GLU A 4 14.57 -15.94 -13.97
C GLU A 4 14.41 -15.42 -15.40
N ALA A 5 15.05 -16.08 -16.37
CA ALA A 5 14.93 -15.71 -17.78
C ALA A 5 13.48 -15.87 -18.28
N LYS A 6 12.80 -16.94 -17.84
CA LYS A 6 11.38 -17.17 -18.17
C LYS A 6 10.47 -16.10 -17.54
N ARG A 7 10.79 -15.65 -16.33
CA ARG A 7 10.07 -14.55 -15.66
C ARG A 7 10.25 -13.24 -16.42
N ALA A 8 11.48 -12.87 -16.78
CA ALA A 8 11.77 -11.66 -17.53
C ALA A 8 11.05 -11.65 -18.89
N GLN A 9 11.06 -12.78 -19.60
CA GLN A 9 10.36 -12.94 -20.86
C GLN A 9 8.84 -12.70 -20.71
N MET A 10 8.20 -13.32 -19.70
CA MET A 10 6.76 -13.15 -19.51
C MET A 10 6.37 -11.73 -19.10
N LEU A 11 7.19 -11.05 -18.30
CA LEU A 11 6.98 -9.66 -17.95
C LEU A 11 7.11 -8.74 -19.18
N SER A 12 8.08 -9.00 -20.06
CA SER A 12 8.21 -8.26 -21.34
C SER A 12 6.94 -8.41 -22.18
N MET A 13 6.43 -9.63 -22.33
CA MET A 13 5.21 -9.87 -23.12
C MET A 13 3.98 -9.15 -22.53
N ILE A 14 3.88 -9.03 -21.20
CA ILE A 14 2.79 -8.27 -20.57
C ILE A 14 2.92 -6.78 -20.86
N ALA A 15 4.14 -6.23 -20.82
CA ALA A 15 4.39 -4.83 -21.17
C ALA A 15 4.07 -4.56 -22.65
N ASP A 16 4.49 -5.47 -23.54
CA ASP A 16 4.18 -5.40 -24.97
C ASP A 16 2.67 -5.46 -25.23
N TRP A 17 1.96 -6.36 -24.54
CA TRP A 17 0.50 -6.43 -24.59
C TRP A 17 -0.14 -5.10 -24.16
N GLN A 18 0.33 -4.51 -23.06
CA GLN A 18 -0.19 -3.26 -22.53
C GLN A 18 0.03 -2.09 -23.50
N GLN A 19 1.18 -2.07 -24.19
CA GLN A 19 1.48 -1.09 -25.25
C GLN A 19 0.63 -1.31 -26.51
N SER A 20 0.32 -2.57 -26.84
CA SER A 20 -0.42 -2.93 -28.05
C SER A 20 -1.89 -2.51 -28.03
N GLY A 21 -2.48 -2.31 -26.84
CA GLY A 21 -3.90 -1.99 -26.67
C GLY A 21 -4.87 -3.11 -27.11
N LYS A 22 -4.35 -4.29 -27.48
CA LYS A 22 -5.15 -5.43 -27.94
C LYS A 22 -5.88 -6.08 -26.77
N SER A 23 -6.99 -6.78 -27.07
CA SER A 23 -7.62 -7.63 -26.06
C SER A 23 -6.67 -8.78 -25.66
N LYS A 24 -6.75 -9.24 -24.41
CA LYS A 24 -5.91 -10.33 -23.88
C LYS A 24 -5.97 -11.58 -24.75
N LYS A 25 -7.19 -11.93 -25.19
CA LYS A 25 -7.45 -13.09 -26.03
C LYS A 25 -6.79 -12.95 -27.41
N ALA A 26 -6.97 -11.79 -28.07
CA ALA A 26 -6.35 -11.54 -29.37
C ALA A 26 -4.82 -11.60 -29.29
N TYR A 27 -4.23 -11.01 -28.25
CA TYR A 27 -2.78 -11.05 -28.03
C TYR A 27 -2.27 -12.48 -27.78
N CYS A 28 -2.97 -13.28 -26.98
CA CYS A 28 -2.61 -14.69 -26.74
C CYS A 28 -2.68 -15.52 -28.03
N SER A 29 -3.71 -15.31 -28.86
CA SER A 29 -3.87 -16.00 -30.14
C SER A 29 -2.78 -15.62 -31.15
N GLU A 30 -2.41 -14.34 -31.26
CA GLU A 30 -1.36 -13.88 -32.17
C GLU A 30 0.05 -14.32 -31.75
N ASN A 31 0.34 -14.31 -30.45
CA ASN A 31 1.67 -14.63 -29.91
C ASN A 31 1.82 -16.12 -29.53
N GLY A 32 0.79 -16.93 -29.73
CA GLY A 32 0.82 -18.37 -29.42
C GLY A 32 1.00 -18.68 -27.93
N ILE A 33 0.55 -17.78 -27.03
CA ILE A 33 0.65 -17.98 -25.59
C ILE A 33 -0.61 -18.67 -25.09
N ASN A 34 -0.45 -19.64 -24.20
CA ASN A 34 -1.59 -20.22 -23.48
C ASN A 34 -2.26 -19.15 -22.60
N GLU A 35 -3.56 -18.93 -22.80
CA GLU A 35 -4.36 -17.96 -22.06
C GLU A 35 -4.20 -18.12 -20.54
N ALA A 36 -4.24 -19.35 -20.01
CA ALA A 36 -4.10 -19.59 -18.57
C ALA A 36 -2.74 -19.14 -18.03
N THR A 37 -1.67 -19.34 -18.82
CA THR A 37 -0.31 -18.89 -18.46
C THR A 37 -0.24 -17.37 -18.47
N PHE A 38 -0.83 -16.73 -19.48
CA PHE A 38 -0.89 -15.28 -19.57
C PHE A 38 -1.66 -14.68 -18.39
N TYR A 39 -2.84 -15.21 -18.04
CA TYR A 39 -3.62 -14.74 -16.90
C TYR A 39 -2.86 -14.89 -15.58
N TYR A 40 -2.17 -16.01 -15.38
CA TYR A 40 -1.32 -16.22 -14.21
C TYR A 40 -0.26 -15.12 -14.07
N TRP A 41 0.49 -14.86 -15.14
CA TRP A 41 1.54 -13.84 -15.12
C TRP A 41 0.99 -12.41 -15.03
N PHE A 42 -0.17 -12.15 -15.64
CA PHE A 42 -0.86 -10.86 -15.55
C PHE A 42 -1.35 -10.54 -14.13
N SER A 43 -1.87 -11.52 -13.40
CA SER A 43 -2.20 -11.33 -11.98
C SER A 43 -0.95 -11.09 -11.16
N ARG A 44 0.09 -11.90 -11.38
CA ARG A 44 1.35 -11.80 -10.65
C ARG A 44 2.09 -10.47 -10.87
N SER A 45 2.04 -9.91 -12.09
CA SER A 45 2.65 -8.62 -12.39
C SER A 45 1.99 -7.45 -11.66
N LYS A 46 0.70 -7.56 -11.30
CA LYS A 46 0.01 -6.58 -10.43
C LYS A 46 0.44 -6.69 -8.97
N GLU A 47 0.67 -7.91 -8.50
CA GLU A 47 1.07 -8.18 -7.11
C GLU A 47 2.52 -7.74 -6.81
N ASP A 48 3.42 -7.76 -7.81
CA ASP A 48 4.78 -7.23 -7.65
C ASP A 48 4.78 -5.71 -7.36
N GLY A 49 3.74 -4.95 -7.77
CA GLY A 49 3.58 -3.53 -7.45
C GLY A 49 2.80 -3.25 -6.16
N ALA A 50 1.85 -4.12 -5.82
CA ALA A 50 1.10 -4.04 -4.58
C ALA A 50 1.77 -4.94 -3.54
N VAL A 51 2.83 -4.41 -2.88
CA VAL A 51 3.53 -4.95 -1.68
C VAL A 51 2.87 -6.22 -1.15
N SER A 52 3.13 -7.34 -1.83
CA SER A 52 2.42 -8.58 -1.55
C SER A 52 2.95 -9.12 -0.24
N GLY A 53 2.10 -9.07 0.80
CA GLY A 53 2.31 -9.80 2.05
C GLY A 53 3.55 -9.42 2.89
N ARG A 54 4.14 -8.24 2.73
CA ARG A 54 5.17 -7.76 3.67
C ARG A 54 4.52 -6.91 4.75
N PHE A 55 4.96 -7.12 6.00
CA PHE A 55 4.61 -6.26 7.12
C PHE A 55 4.65 -4.79 6.69
N ILE A 56 3.50 -4.13 6.76
CA ILE A 56 3.43 -2.68 6.60
C ILE A 56 4.16 -2.12 7.81
N ALA A 57 5.28 -1.43 7.57
CA ALA A 57 5.97 -0.71 8.62
C ALA A 57 5.00 0.35 9.14
N ILE A 58 4.46 0.12 10.34
CA ILE A 58 3.79 1.18 11.08
C ILE A 58 4.93 2.09 11.52
N ASP A 59 5.09 3.20 10.81
CA ASP A 59 5.96 4.26 11.24
C ASP A 59 5.48 4.66 12.65
N LYS A 60 6.31 4.42 13.66
CA LYS A 60 6.16 5.07 14.96
C LYS A 60 6.51 6.53 14.76
N SER A 61 5.73 7.24 13.94
CA SER A 61 5.52 8.65 14.15
C SER A 61 4.89 8.72 15.53
N CYS A 62 5.75 8.88 16.53
CA CYS A 62 5.40 9.34 17.85
C CYS A 62 4.74 10.68 17.59
N LYS A 63 3.43 10.66 17.34
CA LYS A 63 2.62 11.86 17.31
C LYS A 63 2.91 12.53 18.64
N LYS A 64 3.35 13.78 18.55
CA LYS A 64 3.66 14.67 19.68
C LYS A 64 2.68 14.36 20.80
N SER A 65 3.21 14.13 22.00
CA SER A 65 2.48 13.67 23.18
C SER A 65 1.13 14.36 23.31
N GLU A 66 0.08 13.75 22.77
CA GLU A 66 -1.27 14.29 22.81
C GLU A 66 -1.82 13.97 24.19
N VAL A 67 -2.04 15.02 24.98
CA VAL A 67 -2.50 14.90 26.36
C VAL A 67 -4.01 15.08 26.35
N GLU A 68 -4.73 14.09 26.90
CA GLU A 68 -6.17 14.14 27.09
C GLU A 68 -6.52 14.32 28.58
N VAL A 69 -7.33 15.33 28.89
CA VAL A 69 -7.87 15.57 30.24
C VAL A 69 -9.38 15.36 30.20
N ILE A 70 -9.90 14.55 31.13
CA ILE A 70 -11.31 14.19 31.25
C ILE A 70 -11.84 14.66 32.60
N TYR A 71 -12.82 15.55 32.60
CA TYR A 71 -13.45 16.06 33.82
C TYR A 71 -14.71 15.24 34.21
N PRO A 72 -15.10 15.21 35.50
CA PRO A 72 -16.29 14.50 35.97
C PRO A 72 -17.62 14.98 35.35
N ASN A 73 -17.66 16.22 34.86
CA ASN A 73 -18.80 16.79 34.14
C ASN A 73 -18.86 16.36 32.66
N GLY A 74 -17.94 15.51 32.20
CA GLY A 74 -17.88 14.99 30.84
C GLY A 74 -17.11 15.87 29.85
N VAL A 75 -16.56 17.00 30.28
CA VAL A 75 -15.70 17.84 29.44
C VAL A 75 -14.38 17.13 29.17
N ARG A 76 -13.97 17.10 27.89
CA ARG A 76 -12.75 16.45 27.42
C ARG A 76 -11.88 17.45 26.67
N ILE A 77 -10.64 17.59 27.07
CA ILE A 77 -9.67 18.52 26.48
C ILE A 77 -8.55 17.70 25.87
N LYS A 78 -8.31 17.86 24.56
CA LYS A 78 -7.21 17.22 23.81
C LYS A 78 -6.24 18.27 23.34
N LEU A 79 -4.96 18.09 23.64
CA LEU A 79 -3.92 19.08 23.36
C LEU A 79 -2.66 18.40 22.84
N ASP A 80 -2.06 18.97 21.79
CA ASP A 80 -0.81 18.53 21.16
C ASP A 80 0.44 19.19 21.81
N THR A 81 0.26 20.01 22.87
CA THR A 81 1.28 20.99 23.33
C THR A 81 1.56 20.96 24.84
N ASP A 82 2.70 21.55 25.21
CA ASP A 82 3.33 21.70 26.53
C ASP A 82 2.40 21.64 27.76
N LEU A 83 2.65 20.62 28.59
CA LEU A 83 2.00 20.34 29.88
C LEU A 83 2.04 21.53 30.85
N GLY A 84 3.02 22.43 30.73
CA GLY A 84 3.12 23.64 31.55
C GLY A 84 1.92 24.57 31.39
N LEU A 85 1.48 24.81 30.16
CA LEU A 85 0.32 25.67 29.85
C LEU A 85 -0.97 25.03 30.37
N LEU A 86 -1.12 23.72 30.17
CA LEU A 86 -2.24 22.92 30.66
C LEU A 86 -2.36 23.00 32.18
N SER A 87 -1.25 22.85 32.92
CA SER A 87 -1.26 22.96 34.38
C SER A 87 -1.74 24.33 34.88
N ARG A 88 -1.45 25.40 34.13
CA ARG A 88 -1.85 26.77 34.48
C ARG A 88 -3.33 27.03 34.19
N LEU A 89 -3.86 26.47 33.11
CA LEU A 89 -5.29 26.55 32.78
C LEU A 89 -6.16 25.79 33.80
N ILE A 90 -5.70 24.61 34.26
CA ILE A 90 -6.44 23.83 35.26
C ILE A 90 -6.48 24.53 36.62
N ARG A 91 -5.41 25.23 37.01
CA ARG A 91 -5.33 25.94 38.31
C ARG A 91 -6.11 27.26 38.38
N LEU A 92 -6.67 27.73 37.26
CA LEU A 92 -7.49 28.95 37.20
C LEU A 92 -8.99 28.68 37.49
N TYR A 93 -9.36 27.42 37.70
CA TYR A 93 -10.69 26.98 38.10
C TYR A 93 -10.59 26.26 39.45
#